data_AF-A0A954VGD7-F1
#
_entry.id   AF-A0A954VGD7-F1
#
_cell.length_a   1.000
_cell.length_b   1.000
_cell.length_c   1.000
_cell.angle_alpha   90.00
_cell.angle_beta   90.00
_cell.angle_gamma   90.00
#
_symmetry.space_group_name_H-M   'P 1'
#
loop_
_entity.id
_entity.type
_entity.pdbx_description
1 polymer ?
#
loop_
_entity_poly.entity_id
_entity_poly.type
_entity_poly.pdbx_seq_one_letter_code
_entity_poly.pdbx_strand_id
1 'polypeptide(L)'
;MLQNSQTPDQSVTLLGKIRFKGLDEKTPRLTKYLHQHGFGKRSLVRVPEVLGTVPSLHMWLQEFVAGEVVGPQKRNLVEVQPQIATAISKLHESKLPIQHTHTVLNEIKTLDKLYAELSHCEMQHNLMDLLPLLIKSYRKAAANLLISQPAVLHRDFYFDQVLIHNDQTVLIDLDTLSLGPAALDIGNYIGHFIEYAVRDPDCATSCIAACNSFLRSSYELQPTITSSMILSWTILSIARLIPISRKFPDRYHVTLPLADLLLNLGNSKSNSPFIPRFVW
;
A
#
# COMPACT_ATOMS: atom_id res chain seq x y z
N MET A 1 0.66 18.12 -58.22
CA MET A 1 1.25 18.91 -57.12
C MET A 1 0.68 18.38 -55.82
N LEU A 2 1.54 17.76 -55.00
CA LEU A 2 1.21 17.21 -53.70
C LEU A 2 1.14 18.35 -52.69
N GLN A 3 -0.01 18.55 -52.03
CA GLN A 3 -0.09 19.38 -50.82
C GLN A 3 -0.06 18.46 -49.60
N ASN A 4 1.03 18.60 -48.84
CA ASN A 4 1.28 17.96 -47.56
C ASN A 4 0.19 18.33 -46.54
N SER A 5 -0.58 17.34 -46.12
CA SER A 5 -1.36 17.39 -44.88
C SER A 5 -0.39 17.28 -43.69
N GLN A 6 -0.05 18.41 -43.07
CA GLN A 6 0.60 18.42 -41.76
C GLN A 6 -0.39 17.94 -40.70
N THR A 7 -0.24 16.69 -40.26
CA THR A 7 -0.82 16.20 -39.02
C THR A 7 -0.20 16.95 -37.84
N PRO A 8 -0.98 17.44 -36.87
CA PRO A 8 -0.42 18.14 -35.71
C PRO A 8 0.49 17.19 -34.94
N ASP A 9 1.64 17.71 -34.53
CA ASP A 9 2.68 17.01 -33.78
C ASP A 9 2.09 16.53 -32.44
N GLN A 10 1.65 15.27 -32.37
CA GLN A 10 1.08 14.69 -31.16
C GLN A 10 2.22 14.45 -30.16
N SER A 11 2.39 15.38 -29.21
CA SER A 11 3.27 15.17 -28.08
C SER A 11 2.75 14.01 -27.22
N VAL A 12 3.56 12.97 -27.07
CA VAL A 12 3.25 11.84 -26.18
C VAL A 12 4.02 12.02 -24.87
N THR A 13 3.30 12.00 -23.74
CA THR A 13 3.92 12.01 -22.40
C THR A 13 4.16 10.58 -21.92
N LEU A 14 5.41 10.25 -21.61
CA LEU A 14 5.83 8.95 -21.09
C LEU A 14 6.45 9.09 -19.71
N LEU A 15 6.32 8.06 -18.88
CA LEU A 15 7.03 7.97 -17.60
C LEU A 15 8.24 7.04 -17.76
N GLY A 16 9.43 7.57 -17.44
CA GLY A 16 10.67 6.81 -17.37
C GLY A 16 11.04 6.48 -15.92
N LYS A 17 11.21 5.19 -15.62
CA LYS A 17 11.61 4.71 -14.29
C LYS A 17 13.06 4.22 -14.32
N ILE A 18 13.95 4.93 -13.63
CA ILE A 18 15.39 4.65 -13.55
C ILE A 18 15.71 3.91 -12.24
N ARG A 19 16.65 2.95 -12.26
CA ARG A 19 17.11 2.22 -11.08
C ARG A 19 18.63 2.28 -10.93
N PHE A 20 19.10 2.57 -9.72
CA PHE A 20 20.53 2.65 -9.40
C PHE A 20 21.26 1.31 -9.55
N LYS A 21 20.61 0.19 -9.19
CA LYS A 21 21.22 -1.15 -9.15
C LYS A 21 21.22 -1.90 -10.49
N GLY A 22 20.95 -1.20 -11.60
CA GLY A 22 20.80 -1.79 -12.94
C GLY A 22 19.35 -1.83 -13.42
N LEU A 23 19.15 -2.18 -14.69
CA LEU A 23 17.83 -2.22 -15.34
C LEU A 23 16.91 -3.23 -14.62
N ASP A 24 15.71 -2.78 -14.25
CA ASP A 24 14.66 -3.65 -13.73
C ASP A 24 13.95 -4.36 -14.87
N GLU A 25 14.20 -5.67 -15.00
CA GLU A 25 13.53 -6.51 -16.01
C GLU A 25 12.26 -7.19 -15.46
N LYS A 26 12.15 -7.33 -14.13
CA LYS A 26 11.06 -8.10 -13.50
C LYS A 26 9.76 -7.32 -13.54
N THR A 27 9.77 -6.07 -13.07
CA THR A 27 8.57 -5.23 -12.94
C THR A 27 7.89 -4.95 -14.28
N PRO A 28 8.59 -4.52 -15.35
CA PRO A 28 7.96 -4.32 -16.65
C PRO A 28 7.39 -5.63 -17.23
N ARG A 29 8.07 -6.77 -17.04
CA ARG A 29 7.56 -8.07 -17.51
C ARG A 29 6.24 -8.46 -16.83
N LEU A 30 6.17 -8.33 -15.50
CA LEU A 30 4.95 -8.64 -14.74
C LEU A 30 3.81 -7.65 -15.04
N THR A 31 4.13 -6.37 -15.19
CA THR A 31 3.14 -5.32 -15.53
C THR A 31 2.57 -5.56 -16.93
N LYS A 32 3.41 -5.90 -17.92
CA LYS A 32 2.96 -6.29 -19.26
C LYS A 32 2.06 -7.52 -19.22
N TYR A 33 2.40 -8.50 -18.39
CA TYR A 33 1.57 -9.69 -18.18
C TYR A 33 0.18 -9.32 -17.64
N LEU A 34 0.10 -8.52 -16.56
CA LEU A 34 -1.17 -8.02 -16.03
C LEU A 34 -1.98 -7.29 -17.10
N HIS A 35 -1.36 -6.36 -17.81
CA HIS A 35 -2.00 -5.57 -18.86
C HIS A 35 -2.65 -6.46 -19.94
N GLN A 36 -2.00 -7.56 -20.31
CA GLN A 36 -2.51 -8.55 -21.27
C GLN A 36 -3.56 -9.49 -20.68
N HIS A 37 -3.61 -9.65 -19.35
CA HIS A 37 -4.46 -10.61 -18.65
C HIS A 37 -5.47 -9.90 -17.74
N GLY A 38 -6.25 -9.01 -18.35
CA GLY A 38 -7.41 -8.41 -17.71
C GLY A 38 -7.14 -7.10 -16.96
N PHE A 39 -5.94 -6.53 -17.03
CA PHE A 39 -5.64 -5.19 -16.49
C PHE A 39 -5.28 -4.18 -17.59
N GLY A 40 -5.83 -4.36 -18.79
CA GLY A 40 -5.57 -3.50 -19.94
C GLY A 40 -6.44 -2.24 -19.97
N LYS A 41 -6.26 -1.41 -21.00
CA LYS A 41 -6.99 -0.14 -21.19
C LYS A 41 -8.51 -0.23 -21.15
N ARG A 42 -9.08 -1.38 -21.50
CA ARG A 42 -10.54 -1.62 -21.52
C ARG A 42 -11.09 -2.18 -20.21
N SER A 43 -10.24 -2.41 -19.21
CA SER A 43 -10.62 -3.00 -17.94
C SER A 43 -10.95 -1.92 -16.91
N LEU A 44 -11.94 -2.16 -16.04
CA LEU A 44 -12.27 -1.24 -14.93
C LEU A 44 -11.11 -1.09 -13.93
N VAL A 45 -10.31 -2.14 -13.80
CA VAL A 45 -9.07 -2.13 -13.02
C VAL A 45 -7.95 -2.38 -14.00
N ARG A 46 -6.99 -1.46 -14.09
CA ARG A 46 -5.91 -1.51 -15.06
C ARG A 46 -4.55 -1.17 -14.44
N VAL A 47 -3.51 -1.49 -15.20
CA VAL A 47 -2.13 -1.06 -14.94
C VAL A 47 -1.64 -0.24 -16.14
N PRO A 48 -0.67 0.68 -15.98
CA PRO A 48 -0.09 1.41 -17.11
C PRO A 48 0.55 0.47 -18.13
N GLU A 49 0.40 0.78 -19.42
CA GLU A 49 1.05 0.01 -20.48
C GLU A 49 2.59 0.18 -20.43
N VAL A 50 3.33 -0.92 -20.50
CA VAL A 50 4.79 -0.91 -20.64
C VAL A 50 5.15 -0.74 -22.10
N LEU A 51 5.94 0.29 -22.41
CA LEU A 51 6.26 0.68 -23.79
C LEU A 51 7.64 0.23 -24.25
N GLY A 52 8.59 0.04 -23.34
CA GLY A 52 9.93 -0.42 -23.69
C GLY A 52 10.97 -0.23 -22.59
N THR A 53 12.22 -0.51 -22.91
CA THR A 53 13.37 -0.30 -22.03
C THR A 53 14.45 0.54 -22.74
N VAL A 54 15.24 1.26 -21.95
CA VAL A 54 16.41 2.01 -22.39
C VAL A 54 17.60 1.53 -21.53
N PRO A 55 18.28 0.45 -21.93
CA PRO A 55 19.31 -0.20 -21.11
C PRO A 55 20.47 0.72 -20.70
N SER A 56 20.89 1.62 -21.60
CA SER A 56 21.97 2.58 -21.33
C SER A 56 21.68 3.55 -20.18
N LEU A 57 20.41 3.71 -19.82
CA LEU A 57 19.96 4.56 -18.72
C LEU A 57 19.42 3.76 -17.53
N HIS A 58 19.52 2.42 -17.56
CA HIS A 58 18.88 1.53 -16.60
C HIS A 58 17.39 1.85 -16.39
N MET A 59 16.70 2.18 -17.50
CA MET A 59 15.36 2.75 -17.48
C MET A 59 14.36 1.85 -18.20
N TRP A 60 13.12 1.82 -17.72
CA TRP A 60 11.98 1.33 -18.47
C TRP A 60 10.90 2.41 -18.62
N LEU A 61 10.13 2.32 -19.69
CA LEU A 61 9.13 3.30 -20.10
C LEU A 61 7.72 2.73 -19.94
N GLN A 62 6.81 3.55 -19.43
CA GLN A 62 5.40 3.24 -19.35
C GLN A 62 4.53 4.43 -19.78
N GLU A 63 3.28 4.12 -20.10
CA GLU A 63 2.21 5.10 -20.29
C GLU A 63 2.10 6.05 -19.08
N PHE A 64 1.98 7.35 -19.36
CA PHE A 64 1.51 8.31 -18.38
C PHE A 64 -0.02 8.25 -18.30
N VAL A 65 -0.56 7.98 -17.12
CA VAL A 65 -2.01 8.00 -16.91
C VAL A 65 -2.37 9.27 -16.16
N ALA A 66 -3.17 10.13 -16.81
CA ALA A 66 -3.66 11.40 -16.23
C ALA A 66 -4.80 11.17 -15.23
N GLY A 67 -4.56 10.33 -14.22
CA GLY A 67 -5.50 10.02 -13.15
C GLY A 67 -5.22 10.83 -11.89
N GLU A 68 -6.22 10.92 -11.02
CA GLU A 68 -6.09 11.54 -9.71
C GLU A 68 -5.79 10.48 -8.64
N VAL A 69 -4.79 10.75 -7.80
CA VAL A 69 -4.48 9.93 -6.63
C VAL A 69 -5.67 9.91 -5.66
N VAL A 70 -5.94 8.76 -5.02
CA VAL A 70 -7.03 8.60 -4.03
C VAL A 70 -6.66 9.14 -2.63
N GLY A 71 -5.77 10.14 -2.58
CA GLY A 71 -5.29 10.67 -1.32
C GLY A 71 -6.42 11.17 -0.40
N PRO A 72 -6.18 11.30 0.92
CA PRO A 72 -7.24 11.60 1.90
C PRO A 72 -7.97 12.94 1.71
N GLN A 73 -7.43 13.82 0.85
CA GLN A 73 -8.02 15.09 0.45
C GLN A 73 -9.04 14.96 -0.70
N LYS A 74 -9.26 13.76 -1.24
CA LYS A 74 -10.20 13.53 -2.33
C LYS A 74 -11.64 13.79 -1.87
N ARG A 75 -12.41 14.57 -2.65
CA ARG A 75 -13.77 14.98 -2.28
C ARG A 75 -14.74 13.82 -2.06
N ASN A 76 -14.64 12.76 -2.86
CA ASN A 76 -15.47 11.56 -2.79
C ASN A 76 -14.68 10.37 -2.21
N LEU A 77 -13.85 10.64 -1.19
CA LEU A 77 -12.93 9.65 -0.61
C LEU A 77 -13.65 8.38 -0.14
N VAL A 78 -14.85 8.49 0.42
CA VAL A 78 -15.59 7.35 1.00
C VAL A 78 -16.23 6.51 -0.10
N GLU A 79 -16.76 7.17 -1.13
CA GLU A 79 -17.50 6.58 -2.24
C GLU A 79 -16.59 5.78 -3.19
N VAL A 80 -15.32 6.15 -3.30
CA VAL A 80 -14.36 5.43 -4.17
C VAL A 80 -13.81 4.14 -3.53
N GLN A 81 -13.94 3.96 -2.22
CA GLN A 81 -13.33 2.82 -1.51
C GLN A 81 -13.82 1.44 -1.96
N PRO A 82 -15.12 1.22 -2.25
CA PRO A 82 -15.58 -0.06 -2.80
C PRO A 82 -14.88 -0.42 -4.11
N GLN A 83 -14.67 0.57 -4.99
CA GLN A 83 -13.98 0.38 -6.27
C GLN A 83 -12.50 0.01 -6.07
N ILE A 84 -11.85 0.55 -5.03
CA ILE A 84 -10.47 0.24 -4.65
C ILE A 84 -10.36 -1.17 -4.06
N ALA A 85 -11.33 -1.57 -3.22
CA ALA A 85 -11.43 -2.93 -2.71
C ALA A 85 -11.60 -3.95 -3.85
N THR A 86 -12.42 -3.63 -4.86
CA THR A 86 -12.53 -4.45 -6.09
C THR A 86 -11.20 -4.54 -6.83
N ALA A 87 -10.45 -3.44 -6.94
CA ALA A 87 -9.17 -3.42 -7.63
C ALA A 87 -8.12 -4.32 -6.98
N ILE A 88 -7.96 -4.23 -5.66
CA ILE A 88 -6.99 -5.05 -4.94
C ILE A 88 -7.42 -6.53 -4.86
N SER A 89 -8.72 -6.83 -4.70
CA SER A 89 -9.24 -8.20 -4.76
C SER A 89 -8.96 -8.85 -6.11
N LYS A 90 -9.19 -8.12 -7.20
CA LYS A 90 -8.87 -8.60 -8.55
C LYS A 90 -7.39 -8.87 -8.73
N LEU A 91 -6.51 -8.04 -8.15
CA LEU A 91 -5.07 -8.31 -8.16
C LEU A 91 -4.76 -9.60 -7.38
N HIS A 92 -5.33 -9.79 -6.19
CA HIS A 92 -5.14 -10.98 -5.36
C HIS A 92 -5.51 -12.28 -6.10
N GLU A 93 -6.56 -12.25 -6.92
CA GLU A 93 -7.04 -13.38 -7.72
C GLU A 93 -6.28 -13.59 -9.04
N SER A 94 -5.41 -12.65 -9.41
CA SER A 94 -4.67 -12.73 -10.67
C SER A 94 -3.65 -13.87 -10.65
N LYS A 95 -3.44 -14.49 -11.81
CA LYS A 95 -2.50 -15.61 -11.99
C LYS A 95 -1.21 -15.13 -12.61
N LEU A 96 -0.40 -14.42 -11.84
CA LEU A 96 0.93 -14.00 -12.29
C LEU A 96 1.98 -15.10 -12.06
N PRO A 97 2.94 -15.28 -12.98
CA PRO A 97 4.07 -16.18 -12.79
C PRO A 97 5.12 -15.55 -11.85
N ILE A 98 4.74 -15.35 -10.59
CA ILE A 98 5.61 -14.84 -9.52
C ILE A 98 6.13 -16.03 -8.70
N GLN A 99 7.44 -16.07 -8.48
CA GLN A 99 8.09 -17.09 -7.64
C GLN A 99 8.46 -16.57 -6.25
N HIS A 100 8.50 -15.25 -6.08
CA HIS A 100 8.92 -14.63 -4.82
C HIS A 100 7.74 -14.50 -3.86
N THR A 101 7.90 -15.01 -2.65
CA THR A 101 6.90 -14.94 -1.58
C THR A 101 7.33 -13.96 -0.50
N HIS A 102 6.40 -13.12 -0.04
CA HIS A 102 6.54 -12.27 1.15
C HIS A 102 5.72 -12.88 2.29
N THR A 103 6.43 -13.37 3.31
CA THR A 103 5.84 -14.02 4.48
C THR A 103 5.83 -13.10 5.69
N VAL A 104 5.11 -13.49 6.75
CA VAL A 104 5.19 -12.82 8.06
C VAL A 104 6.63 -12.76 8.59
N LEU A 105 7.47 -13.76 8.30
CA LEU A 105 8.87 -13.75 8.70
C LEU A 105 9.68 -12.68 7.94
N ASN A 106 9.35 -12.41 6.67
CA ASN A 106 9.96 -11.31 5.92
C ASN A 106 9.56 -9.96 6.52
N GLU A 107 8.30 -9.84 6.97
CA GLU A 107 7.82 -8.64 7.65
C GLU A 107 8.54 -8.41 8.98
N ILE A 108 8.62 -9.43 9.84
CA ILE A 108 9.33 -9.36 11.13
C ILE A 108 10.79 -8.98 10.90
N LYS A 109 11.48 -9.58 9.93
CA LYS A 109 12.89 -9.23 9.62
C LYS A 109 13.04 -7.75 9.22
N THR A 110 12.07 -7.22 8.49
CA THR A 110 12.06 -5.80 8.10
C THR A 110 11.86 -4.90 9.32
N LEU A 111 10.89 -5.22 10.18
CA LEU A 111 10.64 -4.49 11.43
C LEU A 111 11.86 -4.56 12.36
N ASP A 112 12.46 -5.74 12.55
CA ASP A 112 13.62 -5.92 13.42
C ASP A 112 14.79 -5.04 12.98
N LYS A 113 15.03 -4.94 11.66
CA LYS A 113 16.03 -4.03 11.11
C LYS A 113 15.69 -2.56 11.40
N LEU A 114 14.45 -2.15 11.13
CA LEU A 114 14.02 -0.76 11.33
C LEU A 114 14.09 -0.35 12.81
N TYR A 115 13.72 -1.24 13.73
CA TYR A 115 13.75 -0.95 15.17
C TYR A 115 15.17 -0.98 15.74
N ALA A 116 16.06 -1.82 15.20
CA ALA A 116 17.48 -1.76 15.53
C ALA A 116 18.09 -0.42 15.10
N GLU A 117 17.82 0.03 13.86
CA GLU A 117 18.22 1.37 13.40
C GLU A 117 17.65 2.47 14.31
N LEU A 118 16.37 2.36 14.69
CA LEU A 118 15.70 3.33 15.56
C LEU A 118 16.34 3.42 16.95
N SER A 119 16.82 2.31 17.51
CA SER A 119 17.49 2.26 18.82
C SER A 119 18.88 2.92 18.85
N HIS A 120 19.48 3.16 17.70
CA HIS A 120 20.81 3.76 17.58
C HIS A 120 20.77 5.27 17.29
N CYS A 121 19.59 5.83 17.06
CA CYS A 121 19.42 7.27 16.88
C CYS A 121 19.46 8.00 18.24
N GLU A 122 19.92 9.25 18.27
CA GLU A 122 19.67 10.12 19.42
C GLU A 122 18.17 10.44 19.48
N MET A 123 17.48 9.83 20.45
CA MET A 123 16.01 9.84 20.54
C MET A 123 15.51 10.63 21.74
N GLN A 124 14.26 11.08 21.67
CA GLN A 124 13.53 11.50 22.87
C GLN A 124 13.45 10.29 23.83
N HIS A 125 13.82 10.50 25.09
CA HIS A 125 13.82 9.47 26.14
C HIS A 125 12.52 8.65 26.15
N ASN A 126 11.37 9.31 25.96
CA ASN A 126 10.06 8.66 25.97
C ASN A 126 9.90 7.54 24.92
N LEU A 127 10.46 7.65 23.71
CA LEU A 127 10.29 6.57 22.71
C LEU A 127 11.17 5.36 23.04
N MET A 128 12.38 5.59 23.57
CA MET A 128 13.31 4.52 23.95
C MET A 128 12.69 3.60 25.01
N ASP A 129 12.00 4.19 25.99
CA ASP A 129 11.30 3.46 27.04
C ASP A 129 10.15 2.58 26.50
N LEU A 130 9.55 2.99 25.37
CA LEU A 130 8.46 2.25 24.72
C LEU A 130 8.95 1.14 23.78
N LEU A 131 10.20 1.18 23.28
CA LEU A 131 10.69 0.21 22.29
C LEU A 131 10.45 -1.26 22.66
N PRO A 132 10.76 -1.73 23.90
CA PRO A 132 10.51 -3.13 24.26
C PRO A 132 9.02 -3.50 24.19
N LEU A 133 8.13 -2.57 24.54
CA LEU A 133 6.68 -2.76 24.51
C LEU A 133 6.16 -2.79 23.06
N LEU A 134 6.65 -1.90 22.20
CA LEU A 134 6.32 -1.86 20.78
C LEU A 134 6.75 -3.17 20.08
N ILE A 135 7.98 -3.62 20.35
CA ILE A 135 8.51 -4.88 19.82
C ILE A 135 7.65 -6.07 20.27
N LYS A 136 7.33 -6.13 21.56
CA LYS A 136 6.43 -7.16 22.09
C LYS A 136 5.06 -7.13 21.42
N SER A 137 4.50 -5.95 21.20
CA SER A 137 3.18 -5.77 20.61
C SER A 137 3.13 -6.25 19.15
N TYR A 138 4.04 -5.79 18.28
CA TYR A 138 4.02 -6.24 16.88
C TYR A 138 4.36 -7.72 16.73
N ARG A 139 5.23 -8.28 17.60
CA ARG A 139 5.54 -9.72 17.59
C ARG A 139 4.33 -10.56 18.01
N LYS A 140 3.55 -10.10 18.99
CA LYS A 140 2.29 -10.74 19.40
C LYS A 140 1.29 -10.74 18.24
N ALA A 141 1.14 -9.61 17.54
CA ALA A 141 0.28 -9.53 16.35
C ALA A 141 0.75 -10.49 15.25
N ALA A 142 2.06 -10.56 14.99
CA ALA A 142 2.62 -11.48 14.00
C ALA A 142 2.40 -12.95 14.36
N ALA A 143 2.51 -13.32 15.64
CA ALA A 143 2.30 -14.69 16.12
C ALA A 143 0.84 -15.17 15.97
N ASN A 144 -0.12 -14.25 15.90
CA ASN A 144 -1.54 -14.56 15.72
C ASN A 144 -1.95 -14.72 14.25
N LEU A 145 -1.04 -14.46 13.30
CA LEU A 145 -1.33 -14.59 11.88
C LEU A 145 -1.36 -16.07 11.49
N LEU A 146 -2.54 -16.52 11.06
CA LEU A 146 -2.73 -17.85 10.49
C LEU A 146 -2.14 -17.93 9.07
N ILE A 147 -1.69 -19.12 8.70
CA ILE A 147 -1.30 -19.42 7.33
C ILE A 147 -2.55 -19.35 6.44
N SER A 148 -2.50 -18.54 5.39
CA SER A 148 -3.54 -18.43 4.39
C SER A 148 -3.05 -18.90 3.02
N GLN A 149 -3.97 -19.17 2.09
CA GLN A 149 -3.60 -19.36 0.70
C GLN A 149 -2.89 -18.11 0.16
N PRO A 150 -1.78 -18.26 -0.57
CA PRO A 150 -1.07 -17.14 -1.13
C PRO A 150 -1.85 -16.52 -2.29
N ALA A 151 -1.97 -15.21 -2.28
CA ALA A 151 -2.47 -14.36 -3.34
C ALA A 151 -1.33 -13.56 -3.96
N VAL A 152 -1.56 -13.02 -5.16
CA VAL A 152 -0.65 -11.99 -5.71
C VAL A 152 -0.86 -10.70 -4.92
N LEU A 153 0.18 -10.26 -4.23
CA LEU A 153 0.19 -9.01 -3.47
C LEU A 153 0.81 -7.89 -4.28
N HIS A 154 0.25 -6.70 -4.12
CA HIS A 154 0.93 -5.44 -4.41
C HIS A 154 2.09 -5.22 -3.42
N ARG A 155 1.90 -5.59 -2.15
CA ARG A 155 2.80 -5.49 -0.98
C ARG A 155 2.98 -4.09 -0.41
N ASP A 156 3.10 -3.07 -1.26
CA ASP A 156 3.14 -1.66 -0.84
C ASP A 156 1.81 -0.94 -1.13
N PHE A 157 0.68 -1.60 -0.87
CA PHE A 157 -0.63 -1.07 -1.26
C PHE A 157 -1.14 -0.01 -0.27
N TYR A 158 -1.24 1.24 -0.72
CA TYR A 158 -1.89 2.34 -0.01
C TYR A 158 -2.44 3.37 -1.01
N PHE A 159 -3.18 4.37 -0.54
CA PHE A 159 -3.95 5.29 -1.39
C PHE A 159 -3.11 6.10 -2.41
N ASP A 160 -1.81 6.31 -2.19
CA ASP A 160 -0.96 7.00 -3.18
C ASP A 160 -0.65 6.13 -4.41
N GLN A 161 -0.80 4.80 -4.27
CA GLN A 161 -0.53 3.83 -5.33
C GLN A 161 -1.77 3.51 -6.17
N VAL A 162 -2.81 4.32 -6.02
CA VAL A 162 -4.09 4.17 -6.71
C VAL A 162 -4.46 5.49 -7.37
N LEU A 163 -4.68 5.45 -8.68
CA LEU A 163 -5.26 6.56 -9.44
C LEU A 163 -6.69 6.22 -9.87
N ILE A 164 -7.53 7.24 -9.95
CA ILE A 164 -8.84 7.18 -10.61
C ILE A 164 -8.76 7.98 -11.91
N HIS A 165 -9.09 7.33 -13.02
CA HIS A 165 -9.11 7.95 -14.34
C HIS A 165 -10.31 7.43 -15.14
N ASN A 166 -11.28 8.29 -15.47
CA ASN A 166 -12.50 7.93 -16.20
C ASN A 166 -13.19 6.67 -15.64
N ASP A 167 -13.47 6.69 -14.34
CA ASP A 167 -14.05 5.57 -13.56
C ASP A 167 -13.20 4.28 -13.51
N GLN A 168 -12.00 4.28 -14.07
CA GLN A 168 -11.05 3.17 -13.94
C GLN A 168 -10.20 3.35 -12.69
N THR A 169 -9.98 2.26 -11.97
CA THR A 169 -8.92 2.18 -10.95
C THR A 169 -7.62 1.78 -11.63
N VAL A 170 -6.59 2.59 -11.47
CA VAL A 170 -5.25 2.35 -12.01
C VAL A 170 -4.32 2.04 -10.85
N LEU A 171 -3.80 0.81 -10.83
CA LEU A 171 -2.78 0.40 -9.87
C LEU A 171 -1.40 0.79 -10.41
N ILE A 172 -0.63 1.51 -9.61
CA ILE A 172 0.74 1.92 -9.94
C ILE A 172 1.73 1.34 -8.94
N ASP A 173 3.02 1.57 -9.16
CA ASP A 173 4.11 1.10 -8.27
C ASP A 173 4.12 -0.41 -7.93
N LEU A 174 4.16 -1.24 -8.97
CA LEU A 174 4.09 -2.70 -8.89
C LEU A 174 5.47 -3.38 -8.72
N ASP A 175 6.50 -2.65 -8.27
CA ASP A 175 7.85 -3.21 -8.15
C ASP A 175 7.98 -4.21 -6.98
N THR A 176 7.10 -4.10 -5.99
CA THR A 176 7.03 -5.00 -4.84
C THR A 176 6.13 -6.22 -5.00
N LEU A 177 5.63 -6.49 -6.23
CA LEU A 177 4.79 -7.66 -6.51
C LEU A 177 5.41 -8.96 -5.99
N SER A 178 4.63 -9.68 -5.18
CA SER A 178 5.02 -10.92 -4.50
C SER A 178 3.81 -11.83 -4.28
N LEU A 179 4.04 -13.08 -3.90
CA LEU A 179 2.99 -13.96 -3.37
C LEU A 179 2.92 -13.81 -1.85
N GLY A 180 1.73 -13.83 -1.27
CA GLY A 180 1.59 -13.78 0.19
C GLY A 180 0.14 -13.67 0.65
N PRO A 181 -0.10 -13.40 1.94
CA PRO A 181 -1.45 -13.31 2.49
C PRO A 181 -2.13 -12.01 2.03
N ALA A 182 -3.27 -12.13 1.34
CA ALA A 182 -4.07 -11.00 0.85
C ALA A 182 -4.41 -9.94 1.92
N ALA A 183 -4.57 -10.38 3.18
CA ALA A 183 -4.81 -9.50 4.31
C ALA A 183 -3.69 -8.46 4.55
N LEU A 184 -2.48 -8.70 4.02
CA LEU A 184 -1.36 -7.77 4.09
C LEU A 184 -1.67 -6.45 3.38
N ASP A 185 -2.11 -6.50 2.13
CA ASP A 185 -2.39 -5.28 1.35
C ASP A 185 -3.54 -4.48 1.98
N ILE A 186 -4.55 -5.18 2.48
CA ILE A 186 -5.68 -4.56 3.20
C ILE A 186 -5.20 -3.90 4.49
N GLY A 187 -4.42 -4.61 5.32
CA GLY A 187 -3.88 -4.07 6.56
C GLY A 187 -2.93 -2.89 6.34
N ASN A 188 -2.12 -2.94 5.28
CA ASN A 188 -1.24 -1.83 4.90
C ASN A 188 -2.04 -0.57 4.52
N TYR A 189 -3.06 -0.75 3.67
CA TYR A 189 -3.93 0.33 3.25
C TYR A 189 -4.58 1.04 4.44
N ILE A 190 -5.11 0.27 5.41
CA ILE A 190 -5.67 0.82 6.66
C ILE A 190 -4.59 1.50 7.52
N GLY A 191 -3.42 0.89 7.66
CA GLY A 191 -2.30 1.46 8.43
C GLY A 191 -1.88 2.84 7.93
N HIS A 192 -1.85 3.03 6.60
CA HIS A 192 -1.53 4.33 6.00
C HIS A 192 -2.63 5.38 6.21
N PHE A 193 -3.91 5.00 6.18
CA PHE A 193 -4.98 5.94 6.55
C PHE A 193 -4.94 6.34 8.02
N ILE A 194 -4.61 5.39 8.90
CA ILE A 194 -4.41 5.67 10.33
C ILE A 194 -3.26 6.65 10.53
N GLU A 195 -2.10 6.43 9.88
CA GLU A 195 -0.98 7.38 9.93
C GLU A 195 -1.39 8.76 9.44
N TYR A 196 -2.10 8.83 8.31
CA TYR A 196 -2.52 10.11 7.77
C TYR A 196 -3.49 10.83 8.72
N ALA A 197 -4.47 10.12 9.29
CA ALA A 197 -5.42 10.69 10.26
C ALA A 197 -4.73 11.22 11.53
N VAL A 198 -3.63 10.60 11.95
CA VAL A 198 -2.81 11.08 13.07
C VAL A 198 -1.99 12.31 12.67
N ARG A 199 -1.50 12.35 11.43
CA ARG A 199 -0.71 13.46 10.87
C ARG A 199 -1.55 14.70 10.57
N ASP A 200 -2.79 14.49 10.15
CA ASP A 200 -3.75 15.54 9.82
C ASP A 200 -5.08 15.24 10.54
N PRO A 201 -5.25 15.71 11.79
CA PRO A 201 -6.44 15.48 12.59
C PRO A 201 -7.75 15.95 11.92
N ASP A 202 -7.70 16.97 11.06
CA ASP A 202 -8.88 17.53 10.40
C ASP A 202 -9.51 16.54 9.41
N CYS A 203 -8.71 15.64 8.83
CA CYS A 203 -9.19 14.60 7.93
C CYS A 203 -9.51 13.26 8.64
N ALA A 204 -9.35 13.16 9.96
CA ALA A 204 -9.48 11.88 10.66
C ALA A 204 -10.88 11.25 10.48
N THR A 205 -11.94 12.06 10.54
CA THR A 205 -13.33 11.59 10.35
C THR A 205 -13.55 11.01 8.95
N SER A 206 -13.04 11.66 7.90
CA SER A 206 -13.18 11.15 6.52
C SER A 206 -12.31 9.91 6.30
N CYS A 207 -11.11 9.85 6.88
CA CYS A 207 -10.25 8.66 6.87
C CYS A 207 -10.93 7.46 7.53
N ILE A 208 -11.57 7.64 8.69
CA ILE A 208 -12.34 6.59 9.38
C ILE A 208 -13.46 6.08 8.48
N ALA A 209 -14.25 6.98 7.90
CA ALA A 209 -15.36 6.62 7.03
C ALA A 209 -14.87 5.86 5.80
N ALA A 210 -13.75 6.29 5.20
CA ALA A 210 -13.11 5.63 4.07
C ALA A 210 -12.64 4.21 4.43
N CYS A 211 -11.91 4.05 5.53
CA CYS A 211 -11.49 2.74 6.03
C CYS A 211 -12.69 1.80 6.26
N ASN A 212 -13.78 2.28 6.85
CA ASN A 212 -14.98 1.46 7.06
C ASN A 212 -15.62 1.02 5.74
N SER A 213 -15.72 1.93 4.76
CA SER A 213 -16.22 1.63 3.42
C SER A 213 -15.36 0.59 2.71
N PHE A 214 -14.04 0.77 2.74
CA PHE A 214 -13.07 -0.17 2.17
C PHE A 214 -13.12 -1.56 2.81
N LEU A 215 -13.15 -1.61 4.15
CA LEU A 215 -13.20 -2.88 4.90
C LEU A 215 -14.47 -3.65 4.60
N ARG A 216 -15.63 -2.97 4.59
CA ARG A 216 -16.91 -3.60 4.26
C ARG A 216 -16.84 -4.31 2.91
N SER A 217 -16.42 -3.60 1.87
CA SER A 217 -16.28 -4.20 0.53
C SER A 217 -15.21 -5.28 0.48
N SER A 218 -14.12 -5.14 1.23
CA SER A 218 -13.07 -6.16 1.29
C SER A 218 -13.56 -7.48 1.89
N TYR A 219 -14.37 -7.43 2.95
CA TYR A 219 -14.98 -8.64 3.54
C TYR A 219 -16.00 -9.29 2.60
N GLU A 220 -16.79 -8.49 1.89
CA GLU A 220 -17.76 -8.98 0.91
C GLU A 220 -17.07 -9.69 -0.26
N LEU A 221 -15.95 -9.16 -0.74
CA LEU A 221 -15.19 -9.69 -1.87
C LEU A 221 -14.30 -10.89 -1.49
N GLN A 222 -13.76 -10.93 -0.28
CA GLN A 222 -12.83 -11.96 0.18
C GLN A 222 -13.26 -12.57 1.53
N PRO A 223 -14.30 -13.44 1.54
CA PRO A 223 -14.90 -13.96 2.78
C PRO A 223 -13.95 -14.78 3.68
N THR A 224 -12.84 -15.25 3.13
CA THR A 224 -11.81 -15.99 3.90
C THR A 224 -10.92 -15.09 4.73
N ILE A 225 -10.89 -13.78 4.44
CA ILE A 225 -10.14 -12.81 5.21
C ILE A 225 -10.94 -12.43 6.44
N THR A 226 -10.42 -12.80 7.60
CA THR A 226 -11.04 -12.45 8.87
C THR A 226 -10.63 -11.06 9.31
N SER A 227 -11.46 -10.50 10.18
CA SER A 227 -11.16 -9.26 10.88
C SER A 227 -9.78 -9.39 11.57
N SER A 228 -9.60 -10.32 12.52
CA SER A 228 -8.32 -10.51 13.24
C SER A 228 -7.04 -10.55 12.35
N MET A 229 -7.11 -11.11 11.14
CA MET A 229 -6.00 -11.10 10.19
C MET A 229 -5.65 -9.67 9.73
N ILE A 230 -6.64 -8.89 9.32
CA ILE A 230 -6.44 -7.50 8.89
C ILE A 230 -5.86 -6.68 10.04
N LEU A 231 -6.37 -6.79 11.27
CA LEU A 231 -5.88 -6.02 12.42
C LEU A 231 -4.41 -6.35 12.69
N SER A 232 -4.05 -7.62 12.61
CA SER A 232 -2.66 -8.04 12.81
C SER A 232 -1.74 -7.42 11.74
N TRP A 233 -2.15 -7.41 10.47
CA TRP A 233 -1.41 -6.73 9.40
C TRP A 233 -1.42 -5.20 9.51
N THR A 234 -2.50 -4.60 10.01
CA THR A 234 -2.56 -3.17 10.33
C THR A 234 -1.59 -2.81 11.44
N ILE A 235 -1.50 -3.61 12.52
CA ILE A 235 -0.52 -3.42 13.60
C ILE A 235 0.91 -3.49 13.05
N LEU A 236 1.22 -4.48 12.19
CA LEU A 236 2.54 -4.58 11.55
C LEU A 236 2.84 -3.36 10.66
N SER A 237 1.84 -2.86 9.96
CA SER A 237 1.98 -1.66 9.11
C SER A 237 2.21 -0.41 9.95
N ILE A 238 1.47 -0.21 11.03
CA ILE A 238 1.72 0.89 11.99
C ILE A 238 3.11 0.76 12.61
N ALA A 239 3.53 -0.46 13.00
CA ALA A 239 4.87 -0.71 13.53
C ALA A 239 5.94 -0.26 12.56
N ARG A 240 5.74 -0.49 11.26
CA ARG A 240 6.65 -0.05 10.19
C ARG A 240 6.61 1.47 10.00
N LEU A 241 5.44 2.10 10.15
CA LEU A 241 5.26 3.55 9.96
C LEU A 241 5.88 4.38 11.09
N ILE A 242 6.00 3.86 12.31
CA ILE A 242 6.70 4.53 13.43
C ILE A 242 8.13 4.95 13.05
N PRO A 243 9.06 4.04 12.70
CA PRO A 243 10.42 4.42 12.29
C PRO A 243 10.44 5.19 10.95
N ILE A 244 9.48 4.96 10.04
CA ILE A 244 9.40 5.72 8.78
C ILE A 244 9.05 7.19 9.03
N SER A 245 8.15 7.50 9.96
CA SER A 245 7.79 8.88 10.32
C SER A 245 9.02 9.71 10.74
N ARG A 246 10.04 9.05 11.29
CA ARG A 246 11.32 9.67 11.69
C ARG A 246 12.29 9.93 10.54
N LYS A 247 11.97 9.49 9.32
CA LYS A 247 12.76 9.81 8.11
C LYS A 247 12.37 11.16 7.49
N PHE A 248 11.28 11.77 7.95
CA PHE A 248 10.71 12.99 7.38
C PHE A 248 10.44 14.01 8.49
N PRO A 249 11.15 15.17 8.54
CA PRO A 249 11.01 16.14 9.62
C PRO A 249 9.58 16.62 9.88
N ASP A 250 8.79 16.77 8.82
CA ASP A 250 7.37 17.15 8.87
C ASP A 250 6.47 16.09 9.52
N ARG A 251 6.96 14.85 9.70
CA ARG A 251 6.19 13.73 10.29
C ARG A 251 6.67 13.33 11.68
N TYR A 252 7.63 14.04 12.28
CA TYR A 252 8.17 13.66 13.60
C TYR A 252 7.12 13.68 14.72
N HIS A 253 6.15 14.58 14.62
CA HIS A 253 5.06 14.70 15.59
C HIS A 253 4.12 13.49 15.60
N VAL A 254 4.15 12.66 14.54
CA VAL A 254 3.31 11.47 14.35
C VAL A 254 3.86 10.26 15.10
N THR A 255 5.16 10.23 15.41
CA THR A 255 5.85 9.04 15.94
C THR A 255 5.29 8.55 17.27
N LEU A 256 5.16 9.44 18.27
CA LEU A 256 4.65 9.07 19.60
C LEU A 256 3.16 8.69 19.56
N PRO A 257 2.27 9.46 18.91
CA PRO A 257 0.88 9.05 18.74
C PRO A 257 0.70 7.68 18.08
N LEU A 258 1.50 7.34 17.06
CA LEU A 258 1.47 6.00 16.47
C LEU A 258 1.98 4.91 17.42
N ALA A 259 3.00 5.20 18.22
CA ALA A 259 3.50 4.28 19.23
C ALA A 259 2.42 3.97 20.27
N ASP A 260 1.75 4.99 20.80
CA ASP A 260 0.66 4.84 21.76
C ASP A 260 -0.51 4.04 21.16
N LEU A 261 -0.88 4.35 19.91
CA LEU A 261 -1.92 3.62 19.21
C LEU A 261 -1.58 2.13 19.03
N LEU A 262 -0.34 1.82 18.65
CA LEU A 262 0.12 0.44 18.48
C LEU A 262 0.06 -0.35 19.79
N LEU A 263 0.40 0.28 20.92
CA LEU A 263 0.30 -0.35 22.24
C LEU A 263 -1.16 -0.60 22.64
N ASN A 264 -2.05 0.36 22.36
CA ASN A 264 -3.48 0.21 22.62
C ASN A 264 -4.11 -0.91 21.78
N LEU A 265 -3.79 -0.97 20.48
CA LEU A 265 -4.30 -2.01 19.58
C LEU A 265 -3.81 -3.41 20.00
N GLY A 266 -2.54 -3.56 20.39
CA GLY A 266 -1.97 -4.83 20.84
C GLY A 266 -2.58 -5.39 22.15
N ASN A 267 -3.24 -4.53 22.93
CA ASN A 267 -3.90 -4.86 24.18
C ASN A 267 -5.41 -5.13 24.04
N SER A 268 -6.03 -4.73 22.93
CA SER A 268 -7.47 -4.93 22.70
C SER A 268 -7.84 -6.42 22.54
N LYS A 269 -8.90 -6.87 23.22
CA LYS A 269 -9.52 -8.19 22.99
C LYS A 269 -10.39 -8.09 21.73
N SER A 270 -10.24 -9.03 20.81
CA SER A 270 -10.64 -9.05 19.40
C SER A 270 -12.14 -8.89 19.02
N ASN A 271 -12.99 -8.25 19.83
CA ASN A 271 -14.45 -8.28 19.67
C ASN A 271 -15.13 -6.93 19.38
N SER A 272 -14.43 -5.91 18.85
CA SER A 272 -15.04 -4.62 18.48
C SER A 272 -14.76 -4.28 17.00
N PRO A 273 -15.69 -3.62 16.27
CA PRO A 273 -15.52 -3.32 14.85
C PRO A 273 -14.35 -2.37 14.60
N PHE A 274 -13.20 -3.00 14.36
CA PHE A 274 -12.11 -2.76 13.41
C PHE A 274 -11.40 -1.43 13.26
N ILE A 275 -12.03 -0.34 13.66
CA ILE A 275 -11.36 0.94 13.74
C ILE A 275 -11.55 1.37 15.20
N PRO A 276 -10.47 1.49 15.99
CA PRO A 276 -10.62 2.04 17.33
C PRO A 276 -11.45 3.32 17.20
N ARG A 277 -12.46 3.48 18.07
CA ARG A 277 -13.03 4.81 18.30
C ARG A 277 -11.82 5.67 18.62
N PHE A 278 -11.36 6.46 17.64
CA PHE A 278 -10.18 7.27 17.76
C PHE A 278 -10.40 8.12 19.00
N VAL A 279 -9.51 7.93 19.98
CA VAL A 279 -9.61 8.59 21.28
C VAL A 279 -9.42 10.07 21.00
N TRP A 280 -10.48 10.84 21.20
CA TRP A 280 -10.42 12.28 21.48
C TRP A 280 -10.67 12.44 22.97
#